data_AF-A0A938M736-F1
#
_entry.id   AF-A0A938M736-F1
#
_cell.length_a   1.000
_cell.length_b   1.000
_cell.length_c   1.000
_cell.angle_alpha   90.00
_cell.angle_beta   90.00
_cell.angle_gamma   90.00
#
_symmetry.space_group_name_H-M   'P 1'
#
loop_
_entity.id
_entity.type
_entity.pdbx_description
1 polymer ?
#
loop_
_entity_poly.entity_id
_entity_poly.type
_entity_poly.pdbx_seq_one_letter_code
_entity_poly.pdbx_strand_id
1 'polypeptide(L)'
;MTPRERILAAIEFKGPDRAPIHHYIFPGALWRHGKRLMELIEKYPDDFGNSAIKANIQPPPKEGYGRDEIVEWKDGWGTVWRRLKAYTSGEVLQPAIPD
;
A
#
# COMPACT_ATOMS: atom_id res chain seq x y z
N MET A 1 4.58 -18.14 17.64
CA MET A 1 5.39 -18.26 16.41
C MET A 1 6.09 -16.94 16.12
N THR A 2 7.29 -16.97 15.54
CA THR A 2 7.91 -15.76 14.96
C THR A 2 7.07 -15.25 13.78
N PRO A 3 7.20 -13.98 13.37
CA PRO A 3 6.51 -13.47 12.17
C PRO A 3 6.75 -14.33 10.92
N ARG A 4 8.00 -14.74 10.69
CA ARG A 4 8.37 -15.60 9.57
C ARG A 4 7.70 -16.98 9.65
N GLU A 5 7.73 -17.62 10.82
CA GLU A 5 7.04 -18.90 11.04
C GLU A 5 5.54 -18.78 10.78
N ARG A 6 4.91 -17.70 11.27
CA ARG A 6 3.49 -17.43 11.09
C ARG A 6 3.11 -17.30 9.61
N ILE A 7 3.90 -16.56 8.83
CA ILE A 7 3.71 -16.42 7.39
C ILE A 7 3.81 -17.77 6.69
N LEU A 8 4.87 -18.55 6.98
CA LEU A 8 5.07 -19.85 6.35
C LEU A 8 3.96 -20.83 6.71
N ALA A 9 3.54 -20.89 7.97
CA ALA A 9 2.43 -21.73 8.40
C ALA A 9 1.10 -21.35 7.72
N ALA A 10 0.85 -20.06 7.46
CA ALA A 10 -0.33 -19.62 6.73
C ALA A 10 -0.29 -20.03 5.25
N ILE A 11 0.84 -19.83 4.56
CA ILE A 11 1.02 -20.20 3.14
C ILE A 11 0.90 -21.72 2.95
N GLU A 12 1.42 -22.49 3.90
CA GLU A 12 1.43 -23.95 3.84
C GLU A 12 0.18 -24.60 4.46
N PHE A 13 -0.82 -23.81 4.88
CA PHE A 13 -2.06 -24.28 5.52
C PHE A 13 -1.84 -25.13 6.79
N LYS A 14 -0.79 -24.83 7.56
CA LYS A 14 -0.39 -25.55 8.78
C LYS A 14 -0.98 -25.00 10.08
N GLY A 15 -1.92 -24.05 10.01
CA GLY A 15 -2.57 -23.46 11.18
C GLY A 15 -1.65 -22.51 11.95
N PRO A 16 -1.47 -21.25 11.49
CA PRO A 16 -0.71 -20.25 12.23
C PRO A 16 -1.38 -19.89 13.56
N ASP A 17 -0.61 -19.38 14.53
CA ASP A 17 -1.12 -18.93 15.83
C ASP A 17 -2.13 -17.76 15.74
N ARG A 18 -2.09 -17.00 14.64
CA ARG A 18 -3.12 -16.04 14.20
C ARG A 18 -2.95 -15.75 12.70
N ALA A 19 -3.93 -15.08 12.08
CA ALA A 19 -3.76 -14.55 10.73
C ALA A 19 -2.53 -13.61 10.65
N PRO A 20 -1.63 -13.78 9.67
CA PRO A 20 -0.57 -12.82 9.41
C PRO A 20 -1.15 -11.45 9.04
N ILE A 21 -0.52 -10.39 9.53
CA ILE A 21 -0.90 -9.01 9.24
C ILE A 21 0.17 -8.41 8.32
N HIS A 22 -0.28 -7.69 7.30
CA HIS A 22 0.56 -6.90 6.40
C HIS A 22 0.05 -5.47 6.39
N HIS A 23 0.91 -4.51 6.72
CA HIS A 23 0.56 -3.10 6.67
C HIS A 23 0.99 -2.51 5.32
N TYR A 24 0.03 -1.94 4.60
CA TYR A 24 0.31 -1.16 3.40
C TYR A 24 -0.11 0.30 3.62
N ILE A 25 0.80 1.22 3.36
CA ILE A 25 0.58 2.66 3.53
C ILE A 25 1.03 3.37 2.26
N PHE A 26 0.13 4.17 1.68
CA PHE A 26 0.47 4.97 0.52
C PHE A 26 1.46 6.09 0.87
N PRO A 27 2.39 6.44 -0.05
CA PRO A 27 3.35 7.54 0.15
C PRO A 27 2.68 8.85 0.62
N GLY A 28 1.48 9.16 0.12
CA GLY A 28 0.73 10.35 0.52
C GLY A 28 0.47 10.48 2.02
N ALA A 29 0.18 9.37 2.71
CA ALA A 29 -0.02 9.35 4.16
C ALA A 29 1.31 9.57 4.90
N LEU A 30 2.41 9.00 4.39
CA LEU A 30 3.75 9.22 4.92
C LEU A 30 4.16 10.69 4.78
N TRP A 31 3.88 11.34 3.66
CA TRP A 31 4.16 12.77 3.47
C TRP A 31 3.33 13.65 4.41
N ARG A 32 2.07 13.29 4.64
CA ARG A 32 1.14 14.07 5.47
C ARG A 32 1.44 13.96 6.97
N HIS A 33 1.76 12.77 7.45
CA HIS A 33 1.87 12.48 8.88
C HIS A 33 3.32 12.27 9.36
N GLY A 34 4.23 11.98 8.44
CA GLY A 34 5.68 11.88 8.68
C GLY A 34 6.01 11.05 9.91
N LYS A 35 6.77 11.66 10.82
CA LYS A 35 7.31 11.00 12.02
C LYS A 35 6.25 10.35 12.89
N ARG A 36 5.09 10.99 13.09
CA ARG A 36 4.03 10.46 13.98
C ARG A 36 3.48 9.12 13.48
N LEU A 37 3.37 8.97 12.16
CA LEU A 37 2.93 7.71 11.55
C LEU A 37 4.03 6.64 11.66
N MET A 38 5.29 7.01 11.44
CA MET A 38 6.42 6.08 11.61
C MET A 38 6.55 5.57 13.05
N GLU A 39 6.37 6.43 14.04
CA GLU A 39 6.38 6.04 15.46
C GLU A 39 5.26 5.03 15.79
N LEU A 40 4.07 5.19 15.19
CA LEU A 40 2.97 4.24 15.35
C LEU A 40 3.29 2.87 14.73
N ILE A 41 3.86 2.87 13.53
CA ILE A 41 4.22 1.66 12.78
C ILE A 41 5.33 0.88 13.50
N GLU A 42 6.30 1.57 14.08
CA GLU A 42 7.38 0.94 14.84
C GLU A 42 6.88 0.35 16.16
N LYS A 43 5.89 1.01 16.79
CA LYS A 43 5.23 0.48 17.99
C LYS A 43 4.42 -0.78 17.71
N TYR A 44 3.88 -0.92 16.49
CA TYR A 44 3.04 -2.04 16.08
C TYR A 44 3.48 -2.58 14.70
N PRO A 45 4.60 -3.32 14.63
CA PRO A 45 5.11 -3.83 13.37
C PRO A 45 4.22 -4.94 12.80
N ASP A 46 4.18 -5.05 11.47
CA ASP A 46 3.52 -6.15 10.78
C ASP A 46 4.38 -7.43 10.75
N ASP A 47 3.83 -8.52 10.22
CA ASP A 47 4.55 -9.79 10.16
C ASP A 47 5.65 -9.82 9.06
N PHE A 48 5.71 -8.80 8.20
CA PHE A 48 6.61 -8.67 7.04
C PHE A 48 7.74 -7.65 7.28
N GLY A 49 7.96 -7.25 8.53
CA GLY A 49 9.01 -6.31 8.91
C GLY A 49 8.79 -4.89 8.37
N ASN A 50 7.53 -4.52 8.14
CA ASN A 50 7.09 -3.25 7.57
C ASN A 50 7.74 -2.96 6.19
N SER A 51 8.05 -4.00 5.42
CA SER A 51 8.82 -3.89 4.17
C SER A 51 8.11 -3.06 3.11
N ALA A 52 6.79 -3.23 2.93
CA ALA A 52 6.01 -2.42 1.99
C ALA A 52 5.99 -0.93 2.37
N ILE A 53 5.89 -0.62 3.66
CA ILE A 53 5.97 0.76 4.15
C ILE A 53 7.34 1.35 3.84
N LYS A 54 8.44 0.62 4.14
CA LYS A 54 9.81 1.06 3.87
C LYS A 54 10.02 1.35 2.37
N ALA A 55 9.48 0.51 1.48
CA ALA A 55 9.54 0.73 0.04
C ALA A 55 8.80 2.01 -0.40
N ASN A 56 7.75 2.40 0.33
CA ASN A 56 6.93 3.59 0.07
C ASN A 56 7.46 4.88 0.72
N ILE A 57 8.59 4.84 1.46
CA ILE A 57 9.28 6.04 1.96
C ILE A 57 10.01 6.72 0.80
N GLN A 58 9.24 7.35 -0.07
CA GLN A 58 9.73 8.13 -1.19
C GLN A 58 9.50 9.61 -0.91
N PRO A 59 10.36 10.52 -1.40
CA PRO A 59 10.09 11.94 -1.30
C PRO A 59 8.81 12.30 -2.08
N PRO A 60 8.08 13.36 -1.68
CA PRO A 60 7.00 13.87 -2.51
C PRO A 60 7.54 14.28 -3.90
N PRO A 61 6.72 14.18 -4.97
CA PRO A 61 7.14 14.57 -6.32
C PRO A 61 7.57 16.05 -6.37
N LYS A 62 8.60 16.36 -7.17
CA LYS A 62 9.28 17.67 -7.14
C LYS A 62 8.48 18.82 -7.77
N GLU A 63 7.51 18.57 -8.65
CA GLU A 63 6.57 19.54 -9.25
C GLU A 63 5.64 18.81 -10.24
N GLY A 64 4.48 19.39 -10.61
CA GLY A 64 3.57 18.83 -11.63
C GLY A 64 2.73 17.60 -11.21
N TYR A 65 2.70 17.32 -9.91
CA TYR A 65 1.77 16.40 -9.27
C TYR A 65 0.96 17.22 -8.28
N GLY A 66 -0.02 17.96 -8.80
CA GLY A 66 -0.94 18.67 -7.93
C GLY A 66 -1.55 17.68 -6.94
N ARG A 67 -1.58 18.04 -5.65
CA ARG A 67 -2.29 17.24 -4.63
C ARG A 67 -3.79 17.11 -4.91
N ASP A 68 -4.27 17.76 -5.97
CA ASP A 68 -5.65 17.80 -6.42
C ASP A 68 -5.79 17.39 -7.91
N GLU A 69 -4.73 16.90 -8.55
CA GLU A 69 -4.79 16.47 -9.96
C GLU A 69 -5.37 15.06 -10.05
N ILE A 70 -6.68 14.99 -10.30
CA ILE A 70 -7.38 13.76 -10.64
C ILE A 70 -7.05 13.42 -12.09
N VAL A 71 -6.51 12.21 -12.30
CA VAL A 71 -6.17 11.70 -13.63
C VAL A 71 -6.88 10.37 -13.89
N GLU A 72 -7.20 10.14 -15.16
CA GLU A 72 -7.55 8.82 -15.66
C GLU A 72 -6.29 8.10 -16.13
N TRP A 73 -6.13 6.85 -15.73
CA TRP A 73 -5.00 6.02 -16.11
C TRP A 73 -5.49 4.63 -16.47
N LYS A 74 -5.11 4.16 -17.67
CA LYS A 74 -5.40 2.80 -18.12
C LYS A 74 -4.24 1.88 -17.77
N ASP A 75 -4.51 0.81 -17.05
CA ASP A 75 -3.49 -0.17 -16.71
C ASP A 75 -3.17 -1.12 -17.89
N GLY A 76 -2.17 -1.98 -17.70
CA GLY A 76 -1.75 -2.95 -18.72
C GLY A 76 -2.78 -4.02 -19.06
N TRP A 77 -3.82 -4.16 -18.24
CA TRP A 77 -4.94 -5.08 -18.47
C TRP A 77 -6.11 -4.42 -19.20
N GLY A 78 -6.10 -3.09 -19.28
CA GLY A 78 -7.12 -2.30 -19.94
C GLY A 78 -8.17 -1.70 -19.02
N THR A 79 -8.03 -1.84 -17.70
CA THR A 79 -8.91 -1.19 -16.72
C THR A 79 -8.61 0.30 -16.68
N VAL A 80 -9.65 1.14 -16.71
CA VAL A 80 -9.51 2.59 -16.56
C VAL A 80 -9.74 2.96 -15.10
N TRP A 81 -8.77 3.67 -14.52
CA TRP A 81 -8.76 4.10 -13.12
C TRP A 81 -8.85 5.62 -13.02
N ARG A 82 -9.70 6.13 -12.13
CA ARG A 82 -9.67 7.53 -11.67
C ARG A 82 -8.87 7.62 -10.40
N ARG A 83 -7.78 8.38 -10.40
CA ARG A 83 -6.90 8.48 -9.23
C ARG A 83 -6.39 9.89 -9.00
N LEU A 84 -6.07 10.19 -7.75
CA LEU A 84 -5.24 11.33 -7.43
C LEU A 84 -3.78 10.99 -7.77
N LYS A 85 -3.22 11.70 -8.74
CA LYS A 85 -1.89 11.42 -9.31
C LYS A 85 -0.83 11.38 -8.21
N ALA A 86 -0.05 10.30 -8.16
CA ALA A 86 0.98 10.02 -7.15
C ALA A 86 0.51 9.91 -5.68
N TYR A 87 -0.81 9.93 -5.41
CA TYR A 87 -1.32 9.95 -4.03
C TYR A 87 -2.17 8.72 -3.69
N THR A 88 -3.04 8.28 -4.61
CA THR A 88 -3.95 7.14 -4.39
C THR A 88 -3.82 6.11 -5.52
N SER A 89 -4.14 4.84 -5.24
CA SER A 89 -4.38 3.86 -6.32
C SER A 89 -5.55 4.25 -7.22
N GLY A 90 -6.55 4.94 -6.65
CA GLY A 90 -7.76 5.36 -7.36
C GLY A 90 -8.90 4.37 -7.24
N GLU A 91 -9.94 4.62 -8.03
CA GLU A 91 -11.11 3.77 -8.19
C GLU A 91 -11.25 3.35 -9.66
N VAL A 92 -11.90 2.21 -9.90
CA VAL A 92 -12.18 1.73 -11.26
C VAL A 92 -13.35 2.52 -11.85
N LEU A 93 -13.14 3.12 -13.02
CA LEU A 93 -14.21 3.73 -13.83
C LEU A 93 -14.77 2.74 -14.85
N GLN A 94 -13.89 1.97 -15.48
CA GLN A 94 -14.25 1.00 -16.50
C GLN A 94 -13.43 -0.27 -16.31
N PRO A 95 -14.06 -1.44 -16.09
CA PRO A 95 -13.35 -2.71 -16.00
C PRO A 95 -12.73 -3.10 -17.35
N ALA A 96 -11.64 -3.87 -17.30
CA ALA A 96 -11.00 -4.41 -18.49
C ALA A 96 -11.92 -5.36 -19.29
N ILE A 97 -12.82 -6.07 -18.59
CA ILE A 97 -13.78 -7.00 -19.17
C ILE A 97 -15.16 -6.37 -19.03
N PRO A 98 -15.90 -6.17 -20.13
CA PRO A 98 -17.28 -5.70 -20.07
C PRO A 98 -18.19 -6.76 -19.43
N ASP A 99 -19.33 -6.32 -18.90
CA ASP A 99 -20.37 -7.20 -18.34
C ASP A 99 -20.93 -8.20 -19.38
#